data_AF-A0A3S5XZT6-F1
#
_entry.id   AF-A0A3S5XZT6-F1
#
_cell.length_a   1.000
_cell.length_b   1.000
_cell.length_c   1.000
_cell.angle_alpha   90.00
_cell.angle_beta   90.00
_cell.angle_gamma   90.00
#
_symmetry.space_group_name_H-M   'P 1'
#
loop_
_entity.id
_entity.type
_entity.pdbx_description
1 polymer ?
#
loop_
_entity_poly.entity_id
_entity_poly.type
_entity_poly.pdbx_seq_one_letter_code
_entity_poly.pdbx_strand_id
1 'polypeptide(L)'
;MKNNADKVIEILDMTKISMEEVNDKLNKGYTILMAFEKGENVTKSIQDGRSEYLNAKVELKEERENCGICGCGKPANVLVYVRR
;
A
#
# COMPACT_ATOMS: atom_id res chain seq x y z
N MET A 1 9.92 15.86 20.29
CA MET A 1 10.97 15.82 19.25
C MET A 1 10.32 15.35 17.95
N LYS A 2 10.06 16.30 17.03
CA LYS A 2 9.60 16.05 15.66
C LYS A 2 10.84 15.76 14.82
N ASN A 3 10.86 14.59 14.18
CA ASN A 3 11.52 14.28 12.90
C ASN A 3 11.46 12.74 12.69
N ASN A 4 10.25 12.18 12.64
CA ASN A 4 10.09 10.94 11.88
C ASN A 4 10.11 11.38 10.41
N ALA A 5 11.29 11.37 9.79
CA ALA A 5 11.31 11.23 8.34
C ALA A 5 10.58 9.93 8.06
N ASP A 6 9.34 10.01 7.58
CA ASP A 6 8.51 8.85 7.26
C ASP A 6 9.36 7.96 6.35
N LYS A 7 9.84 6.83 6.90
CA LYS A 7 10.64 5.89 6.12
C LYS A 7 9.69 5.25 5.14
N VAL A 8 9.66 5.78 3.91
CA VAL A 8 8.91 5.19 2.82
C VAL A 8 9.65 3.95 2.35
N ILE A 9 8.99 2.81 2.39
CA ILE A 9 9.47 1.57 1.76
C ILE A 9 8.55 1.21 0.59
N GLU A 10 9.11 0.60 -0.44
CA GLU A 10 8.38 0.22 -1.64
C GLU A 10 8.13 -1.28 -1.65
N ILE A 11 6.88 -1.65 -1.89
CA ILE A 11 6.44 -3.02 -2.11
C ILE A 11 5.70 -3.04 -3.44
N LEU A 12 6.47 -3.21 -4.50
CA LEU A 12 5.95 -3.27 -5.88
C LEU A 12 5.59 -4.69 -6.30
N ASP A 13 5.99 -5.71 -5.54
CA ASP A 13 5.63 -7.10 -5.78
C ASP A 13 5.03 -7.69 -4.51
N MET A 14 3.70 -7.63 -4.43
CA MET A 14 2.94 -8.09 -3.28
C MET A 14 2.96 -9.62 -3.12
N THR A 15 3.45 -10.37 -4.10
CA THR A 15 3.60 -11.83 -4.00
C THR A 15 4.83 -12.25 -3.21
N LYS A 16 5.77 -11.32 -2.98
CA LYS A 16 7.05 -11.56 -2.28
C LYS A 16 7.06 -11.10 -0.82
N ILE A 17 5.94 -10.59 -0.31
CA ILE A 17 5.83 -10.16 1.08
C ILE A 17 4.58 -10.75 1.71
N SER A 18 4.68 -11.15 2.97
CA SER A 18 3.54 -11.56 3.76
C SER A 18 2.78 -10.37 4.34
N MET A 19 1.48 -10.55 4.60
CA MET A 19 0.67 -9.54 5.30
C MET A 19 1.13 -9.29 6.74
N GLU A 20 1.79 -10.27 7.37
CA GLU A 20 2.40 -10.13 8.69
C GLU A 20 3.55 -9.13 8.64
N GLU A 21 4.43 -9.24 7.65
CA GLU A 21 5.53 -8.29 7.45
C GLU A 21 5.02 -6.88 7.14
N VAL A 22 4.00 -6.75 6.28
CA VAL A 22 3.34 -5.45 6.02
C VAL A 22 2.84 -4.83 7.33
N ASN A 23 2.16 -5.62 8.17
CA ASN A 23 1.65 -5.16 9.45
C ASN A 23 2.75 -4.75 10.45
N ASP A 24 3.85 -5.50 10.50
CA ASP A 24 5.03 -5.16 11.32
C ASP A 24 5.62 -3.81 10.89
N LYS A 25 5.79 -3.56 9.59
CA LYS A 25 6.28 -2.28 9.07
C LYS A 25 5.34 -1.13 9.43
N LEU A 26 4.04 -1.30 9.23
CA LEU A 26 3.04 -0.29 9.61
C LEU A 26 3.06 0.01 11.12
N ASN A 27 3.20 -1.02 11.96
CA ASN A 27 3.32 -0.85 13.42
C ASN A 27 4.59 -0.12 13.84
N LYS A 28 5.68 -0.29 13.09
CA LYS A 28 6.95 0.43 13.31
C LYS A 28 6.93 1.87 12.78
N GLY A 29 5.80 2.35 12.24
CA GLY A 29 5.63 3.71 11.76
C GLY A 29 6.19 3.95 10.35
N TYR A 30 6.36 2.90 9.55
CA TYR A 30 6.74 3.06 8.15
C TYR A 30 5.54 3.51 7.32
N THR A 31 5.81 4.35 6.32
CA THR A 31 4.91 4.56 5.19
C THR A 31 5.28 3.55 4.12
N ILE A 32 4.31 2.89 3.51
CA ILE A 32 4.55 1.86 2.50
C ILE A 32 3.94 2.31 1.19
N LEU A 33 4.73 2.36 0.13
CA LEU A 33 4.23 2.50 -1.23
C LEU A 33 3.93 1.11 -1.78
N MET A 34 2.65 0.81 -2.01
CA MET A 34 2.19 -0.51 -2.42
C MET A 34 1.59 -0.48 -3.82
N ALA A 35 1.89 -1.51 -4.62
CA ALA A 35 1.32 -1.69 -5.95
C ALA A 35 0.11 -2.63 -5.92
N PHE A 36 -1.01 -2.17 -6.47
CA PHE A 36 -2.25 -2.95 -6.55
C PHE A 36 -2.87 -2.91 -7.94
N GLU A 37 -3.69 -3.91 -8.21
CA GLU A 37 -4.70 -3.84 -9.26
C GLU A 37 -5.91 -3.08 -8.71
N LYS A 38 -6.39 -2.08 -9.45
CA LYS A 38 -7.48 -1.17 -9.06
C LYS A 38 -8.84 -1.84 -9.24
N GLY A 39 -9.08 -2.87 -8.44
CA GLY A 39 -10.39 -3.49 -8.28
C GLY A 39 -11.31 -2.69 -7.34
N GLU A 40 -12.51 -3.24 -7.08
CA GLU A 40 -13.54 -2.59 -6.24
C GLU A 40 -13.04 -2.25 -4.83
N ASN A 41 -12.35 -3.18 -4.16
CA ASN A 41 -11.86 -3.00 -2.79
C ASN A 41 -10.77 -1.92 -2.69
N VAL A 42 -9.88 -1.86 -3.68
CA VAL A 42 -8.81 -0.85 -3.73
C VAL A 42 -9.40 0.51 -4.03
N THR A 43 -10.35 0.59 -4.96
CA THR A 43 -11.10 1.82 -5.28
C THR A 43 -11.82 2.36 -4.06
N LYS A 44 -12.55 1.50 -3.34
CA LYS A 44 -13.23 1.89 -2.09
C LYS A 44 -12.25 2.38 -1.03
N SER A 45 -11.14 1.66 -0.83
CA SER A 45 -10.13 2.06 0.17
C SER A 45 -9.48 3.41 -0.14
N ILE A 46 -9.28 3.73 -1.42
CA ILE A 46 -8.78 5.04 -1.87
C ILE A 46 -9.83 6.13 -1.61
N GLN A 47 -11.11 5.88 -1.92
CA GLN A 47 -12.21 6.83 -1.70
C GLN A 47 -12.43 7.12 -0.22
N ASP A 48 -12.39 6.08 0.62
CA ASP A 48 -12.56 6.19 2.08
C ASP A 48 -11.31 6.76 2.78
N GLY A 49 -10.17 6.85 2.06
CA GLY A 49 -8.88 7.26 2.62
C GLY A 49 -8.30 6.26 3.64
N ARG A 50 -8.88 5.06 3.71
CA ARG A 50 -8.54 4.00 4.67
C ARG A 50 -8.87 2.64 4.10
N SER A 51 -8.00 1.66 4.35
CA SER A 51 -8.32 0.25 4.16
C SER A 51 -8.70 -0.37 5.50
N GLU A 52 -9.90 -0.93 5.58
CA GLU A 52 -10.36 -1.70 6.74
C GLU A 52 -9.51 -2.97 6.93
N TYR A 53 -9.14 -3.63 5.84
CA TYR A 53 -8.31 -4.85 5.86
C TYR A 53 -6.92 -4.60 6.45
N LEU A 54 -6.28 -3.48 6.08
CA LEU A 54 -4.95 -3.09 6.61
C LEU A 54 -5.04 -2.35 7.94
N ASN A 55 -6.25 -1.92 8.33
CA ASN A 55 -6.49 -1.01 9.44
C ASN A 55 -5.56 0.22 9.38
N ALA A 56 -5.43 0.81 8.18
CA ALA A 56 -4.44 1.85 7.86
C ALA A 56 -4.99 2.89 6.88
N LYS A 57 -4.46 4.11 6.92
CA LYS A 57 -4.78 5.16 5.94
C LYS A 57 -4.23 4.78 4.58
N VAL A 58 -4.98 5.10 3.54
CA VAL A 58 -4.62 4.85 2.14
C VAL A 58 -4.74 6.14 1.35
N GLU A 59 -3.74 6.45 0.55
CA GLU A 59 -3.70 7.64 -0.29
C GLU A 59 -3.21 7.26 -1.69
N LEU A 60 -3.94 7.68 -2.72
CA LEU A 60 -3.54 7.46 -4.11
C LEU A 60 -2.29 8.29 -4.42
N LYS A 61 -1.21 7.62 -4.88
CA LYS A 61 -0.02 8.29 -5.39
C LYS A 61 -0.15 8.57 -6.89
N GLU A 62 -0.36 7.51 -7.66
CA GLU A 62 -0.48 7.58 -9.12
C GLU A 62 -1.22 6.36 -9.68
N GLU A 63 -1.83 6.55 -10.85
CA GLU A 63 -2.34 5.46 -11.70
C GLU A 63 -1.36 5.28 -12.86
N ARG A 64 -0.79 4.07 -12.97
CA ARG A 64 0.21 3.73 -13.98
C ARG A 64 0.16 2.24 -14.24
N GLU A 65 -0.05 1.86 -15.51
CA GLU A 65 -0.04 0.46 -15.92
C GLU A 65 1.30 -0.23 -15.60
N ASN A 66 1.24 -1.52 -15.25
CA ASN A 66 2.40 -2.36 -14.96
C ASN A 66 3.34 -1.76 -13.90
N CYS A 67 2.80 -1.07 -12.90
CA CYS A 67 3.58 -0.45 -11.83
C CYS A 67 4.08 -1.46 -10.77
N GLY A 68 3.70 -2.73 -10.90
CA GLY A 68 4.06 -3.79 -9.98
C GLY A 68 3.21 -5.05 -10.18
N ILE A 69 3.16 -5.89 -9.15
CA ILE A 69 2.38 -7.13 -9.09
C ILE A 69 1.48 -7.05 -7.85
N CYS A 70 0.18 -7.15 -8.06
CA CYS A 70 -0.83 -7.21 -7.00
C CYS A 70 -0.72 -8.53 -6.23
N GLY A 71 -1.26 -8.59 -5.00
CA GLY A 71 -1.21 -9.81 -4.18
C GLY A 71 -1.91 -11.02 -4.83
N CYS A 72 -2.81 -10.78 -5.80
CA CYS A 72 -3.44 -11.83 -6.61
C CYS A 72 -2.60 -12.30 -7.82
N GLY A 73 -1.37 -11.80 -7.98
CA GLY A 73 -0.46 -12.14 -9.07
C GLY A 73 -0.70 -11.38 -10.38
N LYS A 74 -1.75 -10.55 -10.46
CA LYS A 74 -2.04 -9.73 -11.65
C LYS A 74 -1.14 -8.49 -11.71
N PRO A 75 -0.86 -7.95 -12.91
CA PRO A 75 -0.20 -6.65 -13.04
C PRO A 75 -0.96 -5.57 -12.26
N ALA A 76 -0.21 -4.80 -11.49
CA ALA A 76 -0.74 -3.63 -10.79
C ALA A 76 -0.86 -2.44 -11.76
N ASN A 77 -1.87 -1.61 -11.54
CA ASN A 77 -2.13 -0.39 -12.30
C ASN A 77 -2.30 0.86 -11.41
N VAL A 78 -2.13 0.72 -10.09
CA VAL A 78 -2.19 1.82 -9.14
C VAL A 78 -1.13 1.67 -8.05
N LEU A 79 -0.54 2.81 -7.66
CA LEU A 79 0.32 2.91 -6.49
C LEU A 79 -0.37 3.72 -5.40
N VAL A 80 -0.33 3.21 -4.17
CA VAL A 80 -0.92 3.86 -3.00
C VAL A 80 0.08 3.96 -1.86
N TYR A 81 0.05 5.06 -1.13
CA TYR A 81 0.71 5.15 0.16
C TYR A 81 -0.20 4.56 1.24
N VAL A 82 0.38 3.73 2.11
CA VAL A 82 -0.28 3.13 3.26
C VAL A 82 0.48 3.47 4.53
N ARG A 83 -0.21 3.99 5.55
CA ARG A 83 0.40 4.37 6.84
C ARG A 83 -0.61 4.36 8.00
N ARG A 84 -0.12 4.26 9.23
CA ARG A 84 -0.92 4.37 10.47
C ARG A 84 -0.81 5.76 11.07
#